data_AF-A0A9D9L8A6-F1
#
_entry.id   AF-A0A9D9L8A6-F1
#
_cell.length_a   1.000
_cell.length_b   1.000
_cell.length_c   1.000
_cell.angle_alpha   90.00
_cell.angle_beta   90.00
_cell.angle_gamma   90.00
#
_symmetry.space_group_name_H-M   'P 1'
#
loop_
_entity.id
_entity.type
_entity.pdbx_description
1 polymer ?
#
loop_
_entity_poly.entity_id
_entity_poly.type
_entity_poly.pdbx_seq_one_letter_code
_entity_poly.pdbx_strand_id
1 'polypeptide(L)'
;MTYTTNYELLQKMRSGDGASWELFREFYRPLIARRGMDFGLSPTEVDTLIQDVMVVFFQNRVLDKYEQGKGRFRSYLRTITTRCALR
;
A
#
# COMPACT_ATOMS: atom_id res chain seq x y z
N MET A 1 5.49 -16.38 -1.97
CA MET A 1 5.35 -15.35 -3.02
C MET A 1 6.21 -14.15 -2.67
N THR A 2 7.19 -13.83 -3.51
CA THR A 2 8.06 -12.67 -3.35
C THR A 2 7.34 -11.47 -3.94
N TYR A 3 6.71 -10.63 -3.12
CA TYR A 3 6.12 -9.37 -3.60
C TYR A 3 7.24 -8.44 -4.04
N THR A 4 7.46 -8.35 -5.35
CA THR A 4 8.35 -7.39 -5.98
C THR A 4 7.62 -6.07 -6.20
N THR A 5 8.37 -4.98 -6.26
CA THR A 5 7.80 -3.66 -6.58
C THR A 5 7.37 -3.65 -8.05
N ASN A 6 6.07 -3.48 -8.31
CA ASN A 6 5.56 -3.29 -9.66
C ASN A 6 5.74 -1.82 -10.09
N TYR A 7 6.83 -1.53 -10.79
CA TYR A 7 7.19 -0.16 -11.16
C TYR A 7 6.28 0.44 -12.24
N GLU A 8 5.85 -0.34 -13.21
CA GLU A 8 4.90 0.12 -14.24
C GLU A 8 3.59 0.56 -13.61
N LEU A 9 3.10 -0.20 -12.63
CA LEU A 9 1.90 0.16 -11.88
C LEU A 9 2.08 1.48 -11.13
N LEU A 10 3.22 1.67 -10.45
CA LEU A 10 3.51 2.94 -9.76
C LEU A 10 3.60 4.13 -10.74
N GLN A 11 4.10 3.93 -11.96
CA GLN A 11 4.11 4.98 -12.98
C GLN A 11 2.71 5.29 -13.51
N LYS A 12 1.87 4.28 -13.77
CA LYS A 12 0.46 4.48 -14.15
C LYS A 12 -0.33 5.23 -13.08
N MET A 13 -0.05 4.96 -11.81
CA MET A 13 -0.65 5.74 -10.72
C MET A 13 -0.19 7.19 -10.70
N ARG A 14 1.07 7.48 -11.04
CA ARG A 14 1.57 8.86 -11.16
C ARG A 14 0.93 9.62 -12.31
N SER A 15 0.59 8.95 -13.41
CA SER A 15 -0.11 9.60 -14.54
C SER A 15 -1.58 9.89 -14.24
N GLY A 16 -2.09 9.53 -13.06
CA GLY A 16 -3.46 9.81 -12.65
C GLY A 16 -4.49 8.86 -13.24
N ASP A 17 -4.07 7.69 -13.72
CA ASP A 17 -5.00 6.68 -14.24
C ASP A 17 -5.85 6.10 -13.09
N GLY A 18 -7.15 6.38 -13.10
CA GLY A 18 -8.10 5.88 -12.09
C GLY A 18 -8.08 4.35 -11.95
N ALA A 19 -7.90 3.62 -13.06
CA ALA A 19 -7.88 2.15 -13.05
C ALA A 19 -6.63 1.58 -12.35
N SER A 20 -5.54 2.34 -12.33
CA SER A 20 -4.29 1.92 -11.69
C SER A 20 -4.40 1.85 -10.16
N TRP A 21 -5.33 2.59 -9.55
CA TRP A 21 -5.60 2.53 -8.11
C TRP A 21 -6.26 1.22 -7.69
N GLU A 22 -7.18 0.73 -8.52
CA GLU A 22 -7.83 -0.56 -8.32
C GLU A 22 -6.79 -1.69 -8.38
N LEU A 23 -5.98 -1.69 -9.45
CA LEU A 23 -4.89 -2.65 -9.63
C LEU A 23 -3.87 -2.60 -8.48
N PHE A 24 -3.56 -1.42 -7.98
CA PHE A 24 -2.71 -1.24 -6.80
C PHE A 24 -3.31 -1.87 -5.56
N ARG A 25 -4.60 -1.62 -5.30
CA ARG A 25 -5.31 -2.21 -4.18
C ARG A 25 -5.29 -3.73 -4.29
N GLU A 26 -5.67 -4.31 -5.41
CA GLU A 26 -5.70 -5.75 -5.61
C GLU A 26 -4.32 -6.39 -5.43
N PHE A 27 -3.27 -5.79 -6.03
CA PHE A 27 -1.92 -6.33 -5.98
C PHE A 27 -1.34 -6.32 -4.57
N TYR A 28 -1.55 -5.25 -3.80
CA TYR A 28 -0.97 -5.09 -2.48
C TYR A 28 -1.91 -5.51 -1.34
N ARG A 29 -3.19 -5.78 -1.60
CA ARG A 29 -4.17 -6.25 -0.61
C ARG A 29 -3.66 -7.43 0.21
N PRO A 30 -3.12 -8.51 -0.36
CA PRO A 30 -2.66 -9.65 0.43
C PRO A 30 -1.50 -9.30 1.37
N LEU A 31 -0.64 -8.36 0.97
CA LEU A 31 0.49 -7.91 1.77
C LEU A 31 0.04 -7.07 2.97
N ILE A 32 -0.92 -6.16 2.74
CA ILE A 32 -1.51 -5.33 3.79
C ILE A 32 -2.31 -6.19 4.76
N ALA A 33 -3.15 -7.10 4.22
CA ALA A 33 -3.97 -8.01 5.00
C ALA A 33 -3.11 -8.90 5.90
N ARG A 34 -2.05 -9.50 5.37
CA ARG A 34 -1.13 -10.30 6.18
C ARG A 34 -0.54 -9.48 7.32
N ARG A 35 -0.14 -8.24 7.05
CA ARG A 35 0.41 -7.37 8.08
C ARG A 35 -0.62 -6.97 9.14
N GLY A 36 -1.87 -6.75 8.76
CA GLY A 36 -2.98 -6.49 9.70
C GLY A 36 -3.28 -7.70 10.59
N MET A 37 -3.29 -8.90 10.01
CA MET A 37 -3.43 -10.14 10.78
C MET A 37 -2.27 -10.36 11.76
N ASP A 38 -1.04 -9.97 11.40
CA ASP A 38 0.10 -9.99 12.34
C ASP A 38 -0.11 -9.07 13.57
N PHE A 39 -1.04 -8.13 13.49
CA PHE A 39 -1.46 -7.26 14.61
C PHE A 39 -2.75 -7.74 15.30
N GLY A 40 -3.29 -8.89 14.94
CA GLY A 40 -4.49 -9.46 15.55
C GLY A 40 -5.80 -8.88 15.05
N LEU A 41 -5.79 -8.13 13.94
CA LEU A 41 -7.01 -7.58 13.34
C LEU A 41 -7.91 -8.69 12.77
N SER A 42 -9.22 -8.56 12.98
CA SER A 42 -10.24 -9.38 12.35
C SER A 42 -10.31 -9.17 10.84
N PRO A 43 -10.94 -10.07 10.07
CA PRO A 43 -11.10 -9.90 8.62
C PRO A 43 -11.77 -8.58 8.23
N THR A 44 -12.76 -8.14 9.00
CA THR A 44 -13.46 -6.87 8.76
C THR A 44 -12.55 -5.66 9.01
N GLU A 45 -11.79 -5.68 10.12
CA GLU A 45 -10.80 -4.63 10.41
C GLU A 45 -9.67 -4.60 9.38
N VAL A 46 -9.30 -5.75 8.84
CA VAL A 46 -8.32 -5.83 7.74
C VAL A 46 -8.84 -5.13 6.48
N ASP A 47 -10.11 -5.31 6.11
CA ASP A 47 -10.69 -4.62 4.96
C ASP A 47 -10.74 -3.10 5.18
N THR A 48 -11.07 -2.64 6.38
CA THR A 48 -10.95 -1.23 6.78
C THR A 48 -9.50 -0.73 6.69
N LEU A 49 -8.55 -1.48 7.23
CA LEU A 49 -7.12 -1.17 7.18
C LEU A 49 -6.63 -0.99 5.73
N ILE A 50 -7.06 -1.85 4.81
CA ILE A 50 -6.70 -1.75 3.40
C ILE A 50 -7.16 -0.40 2.84
N GLN A 51 -8.41 -0.01 3.09
CA GLN A 51 -8.94 1.29 2.64
C GLN A 51 -8.16 2.45 3.25
N ASP A 52 -7.90 2.42 4.56
CA ASP A 52 -7.14 3.46 5.25
C ASP A 52 -5.72 3.61 4.70
N VAL A 53 -5.05 2.49 4.41
CA VAL A 53 -3.73 2.52 3.77
C VAL A 53 -3.82 3.18 2.39
N MET A 54 -4.85 2.92 1.59
CA MET A 54 -5.02 3.60 0.29
C MET A 54 -5.20 5.11 0.46
N VAL A 55 -6.05 5.53 1.40
CA VAL A 55 -6.32 6.95 1.69
C VAL A 55 -5.04 7.66 2.13
N VAL A 56 -4.34 7.08 3.11
CA VAL A 56 -3.09 7.64 3.65
C VAL A 56 -2.00 7.67 2.59
N PHE A 57 -1.92 6.66 1.73
CA PHE A 57 -0.96 6.61 0.62
C PHE A 57 -1.19 7.75 -0.38
N PHE A 58 -2.45 8.01 -0.74
CA PHE A 58 -2.82 9.10 -1.63
C PHE A 58 -2.57 10.47 -1.00
N GLN A 59 -3.10 10.70 0.21
CA GLN A 59 -2.99 11.98 0.93
C GLN A 59 -1.54 12.39 1.19
N ASN A 60 -0.67 11.42 1.53
CA ASN A 60 0.74 11.70 1.79
C ASN A 60 1.59 11.93 0.53
N ARG A 61 0.99 11.84 -0.67
CA ARG A 61 1.69 11.95 -1.95
C ARG A 61 2.92 11.03 -1.98
N VAL A 62 2.73 9.78 -1.55
CA VAL A 62 3.82 8.81 -1.40
C VAL A 62 4.52 8.57 -2.74
N LEU A 63 3.76 8.57 -3.83
CA LEU A 63 4.32 8.47 -5.18
C LEU A 63 5.26 9.65 -5.44
N ASP A 64 4.84 10.89 -5.24
CA ASP A 64 5.69 12.08 -5.45
C ASP A 64 7.02 12.01 -4.68
N LYS A 65 7.00 11.42 -3.48
CA LYS A 65 8.18 11.28 -2.61
C LYS A 65 9.02 10.02 -2.85
N TYR A 66 8.46 9.01 -3.51
CA TYR A 66 9.14 7.74 -3.72
C TYR A 66 10.15 7.87 -4.86
N GLU A 67 11.44 7.91 -4.53
CA GLU A 67 12.53 7.83 -5.50
C GLU A 67 13.14 6.43 -5.52
N GLN A 68 13.29 5.85 -6.72
CA GLN A 68 14.06 4.63 -6.91
C GLN A 68 15.50 4.86 -6.44
N GLY A 69 15.96 4.05 -5.48
CA GLY A 69 17.33 4.13 -4.93
C GLY A 69 17.42 4.62 -3.49
N LYS A 70 16.40 5.35 -2.97
CA LYS A 70 16.37 5.80 -1.56
C LYS A 70 15.76 4.78 -0.59
N GLY A 71 15.11 3.73 -1.11
CA GLY A 71 14.55 2.64 -0.31
C GLY A 71 13.64 1.72 -1.12
N ARG A 72 13.28 0.57 -0.54
CA ARG A 72 12.33 -0.37 -1.18
C ARG A 72 10.90 0.12 -0.95
N PHE A 73 10.08 0.18 -2.00
CA PHE A 73 8.66 0.53 -1.91
C PHE A 73 7.91 -0.26 -0.82
N ARG A 74 8.21 -1.57 -0.73
CA ARG A 74 7.62 -2.45 0.28
C ARG A 74 7.90 -2.01 1.72
N SER A 75 9.06 -1.42 1.99
CA SER A 75 9.38 -0.89 3.32
C SER A 75 8.50 0.30 3.65
N TYR A 76 8.27 1.21 2.68
CA TYR A 76 7.34 2.33 2.83
C TYR A 76 5.91 1.84 3.09
N LEU A 77 5.43 0.92 2.26
CA LEU A 77 4.09 0.37 2.41
C LEU A 77 3.92 -0.30 3.78
N ARG A 78 4.90 -1.10 4.22
CA ARG A 78 4.89 -1.73 5.54
C ARG A 78 4.80 -0.70 6.67
N THR A 79 5.54 0.41 6.56
CA THR A 79 5.51 1.48 7.56
C THR A 79 4.14 2.15 7.63
N ILE A 80 3.53 2.45 6.48
CA ILE A 80 2.18 3.03 6.43
C ILE A 80 1.15 2.05 6.99
N THR A 81 1.16 0.79 6.54
CA THR A 81 0.27 -0.24 7.07
C THR A 81 0.39 -0.42 8.57
N THR A 82 1.61 -0.42 9.10
CA THR A 82 1.84 -0.53 10.56
C THR A 82 1.27 0.68 11.29
N ARG A 83 1.43 1.90 10.74
CA ARG A 83 0.84 3.10 11.34
C ARG A 83 -0.67 3.09 11.31
N CYS A 84 -1.29 2.60 10.25
CA CYS A 84 -2.74 2.49 10.16
C CYS A 84 -3.29 1.39 11.09
N ALA A 85 -2.58 0.25 11.23
CA ALA A 85 -3.02 -0.85 12.08
C ALA A 85 -2.88 -0.59 13.59
N LEU A 86 -2.01 0.35 13.99
CA LEU A 86 -1.79 0.73 15.39
C LEU A 86 -2.54 2.01 15.79
N ARG A 87 -3.37 2.53 14.88
CA ARG A 87 -4.11 3.78 15.08
C ARG A 87 -5.44 3.50 15.76
#